data_AF-A0A6P9AVJ7-F1
#
_entry.id   AF-A0A6P9AVJ7-F1
#
_cell.length_a   1.000
_cell.length_b   1.000
_cell.length_c   1.000
_cell.angle_alpha   90.00
_cell.angle_beta   90.00
_cell.angle_gamma   90.00
#
_symmetry.space_group_name_H-M   'P 1'
#
loop_
_entity.id
_entity.type
_entity.pdbx_description
1 polymer ?
#
loop_
_entity_poly.entity_id
_entity_poly.type
_entity_poly.pdbx_seq_one_letter_code
_entity_poly.pdbx_strand_id
1 'polypeptide(L)'
;MFQRCVDFDSQNATGQDNEGSFLAISGNFEVGVHIADVSYFVPEGTTLDDVASKRATSVYLVQKVIPMLPQLLCEELCSLNPMTDRLTFSVVWKLSPEGKILDEWFGRTVIQSCAKLSYDHAQSMIENPERVFGAEELPPISSCHTVAEVHQAIQNLHRIAKQLRQQRFADGALRLDQMKLSFTLDKETGMPQGCYSYQYRDSNKLVEEFMLLANMAVAHRIYRSFPTQALLRRHPPPQSKMLHDLMAFCSQMGLEIDCSSAGALHKSLNETFGNDQYSDARKEVLTNMFSRPMQMAVYFCTGVLKDENLFRHYALNVPLYTHFTSPIRRFPDIVVHRLLSASLGLGPAPQMEEAEMQKQAEHCNDRKMASKRVQELSVDLFFAVFVKECGPLESEAMVMGVLSEAFDVLVLRFGVQKRIYCNALPLMGFQFQKVGKKPQLSLVWEPQNAEQDTPRQVISIFALVDVVLRADNGATKYSAVLKRPGGGQ
;
A
#
# COMPACT_ATOMS: atom_id res chain seq x y z
N MET A 1 1.41 5.66 16.25
CA MET A 1 1.27 7.12 16.02
C MET A 1 0.06 7.36 15.16
N PHE A 2 -0.88 8.19 15.61
CA PHE A 2 -2.07 8.57 14.85
C PHE A 2 -1.82 9.99 14.29
N GLN A 3 -1.76 10.14 12.97
CA GLN A 3 -1.19 11.36 12.34
C GLN A 3 -2.20 12.16 11.54
N ARG A 4 -3.42 11.65 11.44
CA ARG A 4 -4.46 12.13 10.53
C ARG A 4 -5.83 11.94 11.18
N CYS A 5 -6.69 12.92 10.97
CA CYS A 5 -8.11 12.83 11.27
C CYS A 5 -8.86 13.14 9.96
N VAL A 6 -9.90 12.37 9.68
CA VAL A 6 -10.83 12.68 8.58
C VAL A 6 -12.15 12.95 9.25
N ASP A 7 -12.65 14.17 9.11
CA ASP A 7 -13.95 14.58 9.61
C ASP A 7 -14.96 14.65 8.48
N PHE A 8 -16.23 14.82 8.86
CA PHE A 8 -17.34 14.84 7.94
C PHE A 8 -18.49 15.64 8.53
N ASP A 9 -19.01 16.60 7.78
CA ASP A 9 -20.23 17.31 8.10
C ASP A 9 -21.17 17.36 6.88
N SER A 10 -22.47 17.16 7.13
CA SER A 10 -23.50 17.25 6.08
C SER A 10 -24.19 18.60 6.16
N GLN A 11 -23.99 19.46 5.17
CA GLN A 11 -24.76 20.69 5.05
C GLN A 11 -26.15 20.36 4.48
N ASN A 12 -27.14 20.23 5.35
CA ASN A 12 -28.53 20.39 4.93
C ASN A 12 -28.80 21.89 4.78
N ALA A 13 -29.09 22.36 3.57
CA ALA A 13 -29.43 23.76 3.32
C ALA A 13 -30.74 24.13 4.06
N THR A 14 -30.64 24.68 5.27
CA THR A 14 -31.73 25.42 5.90
C THR A 14 -31.60 26.91 5.55
N GLY A 15 -31.83 27.22 4.27
CA GLY A 15 -32.04 28.57 3.79
C GLY A 15 -33.51 28.77 3.42
N GLN A 16 -34.29 29.38 4.31
CA GLN A 16 -35.54 30.02 3.88
C GLN A 16 -35.17 31.29 3.13
N ASP A 17 -35.42 31.34 1.82
CA ASP A 17 -35.70 32.59 1.11
C ASP A 17 -36.51 32.32 -0.19
N ASN A 18 -37.75 32.80 -0.13
CA ASN A 18 -38.65 33.36 -1.15
C ASN A 18 -38.79 32.70 -2.56
N GLU A 19 -40.07 32.37 -2.82
CA GLU A 19 -40.80 32.42 -4.10
C GLU A 19 -40.24 31.67 -5.33
N GLY A 20 -40.88 30.54 -5.62
CA GLY A 20 -41.29 30.21 -6.99
C GLY A 20 -40.20 29.81 -7.99
N SER A 21 -39.55 28.67 -7.79
CA SER A 21 -39.09 27.80 -8.88
C SER A 21 -38.58 26.48 -8.30
N PHE A 22 -39.04 25.36 -8.85
CA PHE A 22 -38.54 24.03 -8.51
C PHE A 22 -37.04 23.95 -8.85
N LEU A 23 -36.19 23.76 -7.83
CA LEU A 23 -34.93 23.00 -7.83
C LEU A 23 -34.14 23.27 -6.53
N ALA A 24 -34.40 22.49 -5.48
CA ALA A 24 -33.46 22.31 -4.38
C ALA A 24 -32.89 20.88 -4.47
N ILE A 25 -31.87 20.69 -5.30
CA ILE A 25 -30.94 19.58 -5.16
C ILE A 25 -29.61 20.20 -4.76
N SER A 26 -29.20 20.05 -3.50
CA SER A 26 -27.79 19.79 -3.21
C SER A 26 -27.59 19.27 -1.79
N GLY A 27 -27.67 17.95 -1.63
CA GLY A 27 -27.11 17.23 -0.47
C GLY A 27 -25.60 17.05 -0.63
N ASN A 28 -24.87 18.17 -0.67
CA ASN A 28 -23.41 18.18 -0.74
C ASN A 28 -22.79 17.90 0.63
N PHE A 29 -21.53 17.48 0.63
CA PHE A 29 -20.80 17.08 1.82
C PHE A 29 -19.61 18.00 2.07
N GLU A 30 -19.34 18.32 3.33
CA GLU A 30 -18.10 18.95 3.74
C GLU A 30 -17.19 17.86 4.33
N VAL A 31 -16.00 17.71 3.76
CA VAL A 31 -15.03 16.69 4.16
C VAL A 31 -13.69 17.35 4.42
N GLY A 32 -13.14 17.18 5.62
CA GLY A 32 -11.82 17.63 5.99
C GLY A 32 -10.84 16.48 6.18
N VAL A 33 -9.62 16.70 5.69
CA VAL A 33 -8.44 15.89 6.01
C VAL A 33 -7.49 16.75 6.82
N HIS A 34 -7.37 16.45 8.11
CA HIS A 34 -6.51 17.16 9.04
C HIS A 34 -5.24 16.38 9.29
N ILE A 35 -4.10 16.96 8.96
CA ILE A 35 -2.79 16.34 9.12
C ILE A 35 -2.04 17.05 10.23
N ALA A 36 -1.35 16.31 11.10
CA ALA A 36 -0.56 16.90 12.19
C ALA A 36 0.39 17.99 11.67
N ASP A 37 0.36 19.19 12.27
CA ASP A 37 1.24 20.31 11.87
C ASP A 37 2.63 20.15 12.50
N VAL A 38 3.40 19.20 11.96
CA VAL A 38 4.79 18.97 12.38
C VAL A 38 5.69 20.14 11.99
N SER A 39 5.35 20.87 10.92
CA SER A 39 6.14 22.03 10.47
C SER A 39 6.22 23.13 11.52
N TYR A 40 5.19 23.24 12.37
CA TYR A 40 5.18 24.14 13.52
C TYR A 40 6.24 23.76 14.57
N PHE A 41 6.40 22.47 14.85
CA PHE A 41 7.32 21.96 15.89
C PHE A 41 8.75 21.71 15.40
N VAL A 42 8.96 21.68 14.08
CA VAL A 42 10.27 21.43 13.46
C VAL A 42 10.65 22.63 12.57
N PRO A 43 11.13 23.73 13.17
CA PRO A 43 11.54 24.90 12.41
C PRO A 43 12.73 24.56 11.50
N GLU A 44 12.72 25.13 10.30
CA GLU A 44 13.76 24.94 9.29
C GLU A 44 15.14 25.38 9.80
N GLY A 45 16.19 24.62 9.47
CA GLY A 45 17.58 24.95 9.82
C GLY A 45 17.97 24.64 11.28
N THR A 46 17.05 24.08 12.08
CA THR A 46 17.37 23.64 13.45
C THR A 46 18.08 22.29 13.48
N THR A 47 18.72 21.93 14.60
CA THR A 47 19.32 20.60 14.80
C THR A 47 18.29 19.47 14.64
N LEU A 48 17.04 19.72 15.06
CA LEU A 48 15.96 18.76 14.91
C LEU A 48 15.58 18.54 13.45
N ASP A 49 15.53 19.63 12.67
CA ASP A 49 15.30 19.59 11.22
C ASP A 49 16.40 18.83 10.49
N ASP A 50 17.67 19.13 10.79
CA ASP A 50 18.83 18.44 10.22
C ASP A 50 18.79 16.92 10.49
N VAL A 51 18.48 16.50 11.72
CA VAL A 51 18.34 15.06 12.04
C VAL A 51 17.13 14.45 11.32
N ALA A 52 16.00 15.17 11.22
CA ALA A 52 14.81 14.71 10.51
C ALA A 52 15.09 14.54 9.01
N SER A 53 15.80 15.49 8.39
CA SER A 53 16.26 15.42 7.01
C SER A 53 17.20 14.24 6.79
N LYS A 54 18.21 14.08 7.65
CA LYS A 54 19.18 12.97 7.58
C LYS A 54 18.49 11.60 7.68
N ARG A 55 17.52 11.44 8.58
CA ARG A 55 16.73 10.20 8.70
C ARG A 55 15.76 10.01 7.53
N ALA A 56 15.15 11.09 7.05
CA ALA A 56 14.17 11.22 5.96
C ALA A 56 12.84 10.44 6.11
N THR A 57 12.85 9.27 6.75
CA THR A 57 11.66 8.44 6.97
C THR A 57 11.82 7.58 8.22
N SER A 58 10.72 7.31 8.92
CA SER A 58 10.69 6.25 9.93
C SER A 58 10.84 4.87 9.26
N VAL A 59 11.39 3.90 9.99
CA VAL A 59 11.57 2.51 9.53
C VAL A 59 10.72 1.57 10.39
N TYR A 60 9.84 0.80 9.76
CA TYR A 60 8.88 -0.07 10.44
C TYR A 60 9.36 -1.53 10.41
N LEU A 61 9.97 -1.99 11.49
CA LEU A 61 10.31 -3.41 11.65
C LEU A 61 9.10 -4.18 12.21
N VAL A 62 9.16 -5.50 12.15
CA VAL A 62 8.06 -6.36 12.66
C VAL A 62 7.82 -6.11 14.16
N GLN A 63 8.88 -5.99 14.95
CA GLN A 63 8.83 -5.86 16.41
C GLN A 63 8.92 -4.43 16.93
N LYS A 64 9.38 -3.47 16.12
CA LYS A 64 9.58 -2.08 16.56
C LYS A 64 9.62 -1.08 15.42
N VAL A 65 9.49 0.20 15.76
CA VAL A 65 9.65 1.31 14.81
C VAL A 65 10.89 2.12 15.17
N ILE A 66 11.72 2.43 14.18
CA ILE A 66 12.80 3.41 14.30
C ILE A 66 12.23 4.76 13.86
N PRO A 67 11.96 5.71 14.78
CA PRO A 67 11.23 6.92 14.46
C PRO A 67 12.13 7.95 13.77
N MET A 68 11.56 8.76 12.88
CA MET A 68 12.24 9.91 12.26
C MET A 68 12.46 11.04 13.27
N LEU A 69 11.45 11.31 14.10
CA LEU A 69 11.45 12.36 15.12
C LEU A 69 11.54 11.75 16.53
N PRO A 70 11.87 12.55 17.56
CA PRO A 70 11.80 12.11 18.96
C PRO A 70 10.41 11.59 19.34
N GLN A 71 10.36 10.62 20.27
CA GLN A 71 9.11 10.01 20.74
C GLN A 71 8.11 11.04 21.27
N LEU A 72 8.58 12.05 22.00
CA LEU A 72 7.75 13.16 22.49
C LEU A 72 6.93 13.84 21.37
N LEU A 73 7.55 14.10 20.22
CA LEU A 73 6.82 14.65 19.06
C LEU A 73 5.95 13.59 18.38
N CYS A 74 6.50 12.40 18.18
CA CYS A 74 5.83 11.32 17.47
C CYS A 74 4.56 10.79 18.15
N GLU A 75 4.56 10.71 19.47
CA GLU A 75 3.57 9.95 20.26
C GLU A 75 2.68 10.87 21.11
N GLU A 76 3.20 12.03 21.53
CA GLU A 76 2.47 12.97 22.36
C GLU A 76 2.06 14.22 21.59
N LEU A 77 3.00 15.08 21.21
CA LEU A 77 2.70 16.45 20.76
C LEU A 77 2.06 16.51 19.36
N CYS A 78 2.61 15.78 18.38
CA CYS A 78 2.09 15.81 17.01
C CYS A 78 1.05 14.71 16.75
N SER A 79 1.07 13.60 17.53
CA SER A 79 0.06 12.55 17.38
C SER A 79 -1.32 13.13 17.71
N LEU A 80 -2.29 12.92 16.82
CA LEU A 80 -3.67 13.41 16.95
C LEU A 80 -4.47 12.57 17.95
N ASN A 81 -3.95 12.44 19.17
CA ASN A 81 -4.56 11.66 20.23
C ASN A 81 -5.97 12.19 20.54
N PRO A 82 -6.92 11.32 20.89
CA PRO A 82 -8.30 11.72 21.12
C PRO A 82 -8.44 12.64 22.33
N MET A 83 -9.50 13.44 22.35
CA MET A 83 -9.91 14.30 23.47
C MET A 83 -8.83 15.33 23.89
N THR A 84 -7.91 15.66 22.98
CA THR A 84 -6.86 16.64 23.23
C THR A 84 -6.74 17.58 22.04
N ASP A 85 -6.58 18.87 22.31
CA ASP A 85 -6.37 19.87 21.26
C ASP A 85 -5.04 19.64 20.54
N ARG A 86 -5.07 19.70 19.21
CA ARG A 86 -3.95 19.41 18.34
C ARG A 86 -3.88 20.37 17.16
N LEU A 87 -2.67 20.86 16.89
CA LEU A 87 -2.38 21.67 15.72
C LEU A 87 -2.35 20.80 14.47
N THR A 88 -3.09 21.23 13.46
CA THR A 88 -3.21 20.52 12.18
C THR A 88 -3.08 21.47 11.00
N PHE A 89 -2.61 20.93 9.88
CA PHE A 89 -2.73 21.53 8.57
C PHE A 89 -3.81 20.77 7.81
N SER A 90 -4.90 21.46 7.49
CA SER A 90 -6.11 20.86 6.94
C SER A 90 -6.30 21.18 5.47
N VAL A 91 -6.91 20.22 4.77
CA VAL A 91 -7.53 20.39 3.47
C VAL A 91 -9.01 20.08 3.64
N VAL A 92 -9.89 21.02 3.28
CA VAL A 92 -11.34 20.88 3.42
C VAL A 92 -11.98 21.06 2.05
N TRP A 93 -12.89 20.17 1.69
CA TRP A 93 -13.62 20.23 0.43
C TRP A 93 -15.12 20.28 0.65
N LYS A 94 -15.81 20.98 -0.25
CA LYS A 94 -17.21 20.69 -0.53
C LYS A 94 -17.27 19.69 -1.67
N LEU A 95 -17.85 18.52 -1.41
CA LEU A 95 -17.95 17.41 -2.35
C LEU A 95 -19.40 17.15 -2.76
N SER A 96 -19.60 16.80 -4.02
CA SER A 96 -20.86 16.15 -4.44
C SER A 96 -20.93 14.72 -3.87
N PRO A 97 -22.11 14.07 -3.87
CA PRO A 97 -22.24 12.66 -3.48
C PRO A 97 -21.38 11.68 -4.28
N GLU A 98 -21.00 12.04 -5.51
CA GLU A 98 -20.11 11.28 -6.39
C GLU A 98 -18.61 11.56 -6.11
N GLY A 99 -18.30 12.44 -5.14
CA GLY A 99 -16.94 12.81 -4.78
C GLY A 99 -16.30 13.88 -5.68
N LYS A 100 -17.08 14.63 -6.46
CA LYS A 100 -16.55 15.75 -7.25
C LYS A 100 -16.28 16.94 -6.33
N ILE A 101 -15.09 17.54 -6.45
CA ILE A 101 -14.72 18.76 -5.73
C ILE A 101 -15.50 19.95 -6.30
N LEU A 102 -16.28 20.61 -5.45
CA LEU A 102 -17.04 21.83 -5.75
C LEU A 102 -16.32 23.07 -5.22
N ASP A 103 -15.70 22.94 -4.04
CA ASP A 103 -14.91 23.97 -3.39
C ASP A 103 -13.75 23.33 -2.62
N GLU A 104 -12.65 24.05 -2.47
CA GLU A 104 -11.42 23.55 -1.84
C GLU A 104 -10.76 24.64 -1.00
N TRP A 105 -10.45 24.30 0.25
CA TRP A 105 -9.82 25.19 1.22
C TRP A 105 -8.61 24.53 1.89
N PHE A 106 -7.57 25.33 2.14
CA PHE A 106 -6.38 24.92 2.87
C PHE A 106 -6.10 25.88 4.01
N GLY A 107 -5.69 25.36 5.17
CA GLY A 107 -5.25 26.23 6.26
C GLY A 107 -4.77 25.48 7.51
N ARG A 108 -4.06 26.21 8.36
CA ARG A 108 -3.73 25.74 9.71
C ARG A 108 -4.97 25.82 10.59
N THR A 109 -5.23 24.76 11.35
CA THR A 109 -6.39 24.61 12.22
C THR A 109 -5.99 24.02 13.56
N VAL A 110 -6.92 24.06 14.51
CA VAL A 110 -6.85 23.32 15.77
C VAL A 110 -8.03 22.35 15.77
N ILE A 111 -7.77 21.08 16.05
CA ILE A 111 -8.82 20.06 16.19
C ILE A 111 -8.74 19.36 17.54
N GLN A 112 -9.84 18.75 17.95
CA GLN A 112 -9.90 17.82 19.07
C GLN A 112 -10.56 16.52 18.59
N SER A 113 -9.76 15.49 18.32
CA SER A 113 -10.29 14.22 17.77
C SER A 113 -11.24 13.56 18.78
N CYS A 114 -12.47 13.26 18.39
CA CYS A 114 -13.48 12.72 19.31
C CYS A 114 -13.22 11.26 19.71
N ALA A 115 -12.56 10.48 18.86
CA ALA A 115 -12.26 9.06 19.08
C ALA A 115 -10.97 8.64 18.36
N LYS A 116 -10.45 7.47 18.73
CA LYS A 116 -9.32 6.81 18.04
C LYS A 116 -9.75 5.43 17.53
N LEU A 117 -10.37 5.41 16.35
CA LEU A 117 -10.85 4.19 15.72
C LEU A 117 -9.70 3.35 15.14
N SER A 118 -9.83 2.02 15.25
CA SER A 118 -9.02 1.06 14.49
C SER A 118 -9.67 0.83 13.13
N TYR A 119 -8.93 0.20 12.20
CA TYR A 119 -9.51 -0.23 10.93
C TYR A 119 -10.64 -1.25 11.12
N ASP A 120 -10.57 -2.09 12.16
CA ASP A 120 -11.61 -3.07 12.47
C ASP A 120 -12.87 -2.41 13.02
N HIS A 121 -12.75 -1.38 13.87
CA HIS A 121 -13.92 -0.60 14.33
C HIS A 121 -14.63 0.07 13.15
N ALA A 122 -13.87 0.75 12.28
CA ALA A 122 -14.42 1.39 11.09
C ALA A 122 -15.01 0.37 10.10
N GLN A 123 -14.38 -0.80 9.93
CA GLN A 123 -14.91 -1.86 9.08
C GLN A 123 -16.23 -2.41 9.62
N SER A 124 -16.30 -2.67 10.93
CA SER A 124 -17.53 -3.12 11.59
C SER A 124 -18.68 -2.13 11.40
N MET A 125 -18.39 -0.82 11.55
CA MET A 125 -19.34 0.26 11.26
C MET A 125 -19.82 0.25 9.80
N ILE A 126 -18.94 0.00 8.83
CA ILE A 126 -19.26 -0.08 7.39
C ILE A 126 -20.17 -1.28 7.10
N GLU A 127 -19.83 -2.46 7.64
CA GLU A 127 -20.54 -3.72 7.40
C GLU A 127 -21.92 -3.79 8.06
N ASN A 128 -22.14 -2.99 9.11
CA ASN A 128 -23.40 -2.99 9.87
C ASN A 128 -24.03 -1.58 9.89
N PRO A 129 -24.58 -1.10 8.76
CA PRO A 129 -25.10 0.28 8.64
C PRO A 129 -26.30 0.58 9.55
N GLU A 130 -27.13 -0.42 9.84
CA GLU A 130 -28.36 -0.25 10.65
C GLU A 130 -28.16 -0.61 12.13
N ARG A 131 -26.97 -1.12 12.50
CA ARG A 131 -26.69 -1.58 13.85
C ARG A 131 -26.38 -0.41 14.77
N VAL A 132 -27.02 -0.39 15.94
CA VAL A 132 -26.64 0.49 17.03
C VAL A 132 -25.48 -0.14 17.80
N PHE A 133 -24.32 0.52 17.77
CA PHE A 133 -23.13 0.07 18.50
C PHE A 133 -23.19 0.48 19.96
N GLY A 134 -22.94 -0.47 20.86
CA GLY A 134 -22.77 -0.20 22.30
C GLY A 134 -21.41 0.44 22.60
N ALA A 135 -21.31 1.18 23.71
CA ALA A 135 -20.08 1.85 24.13
C ALA A 135 -18.92 0.88 24.44
N GLU A 136 -19.21 -0.37 24.79
CA GLU A 136 -18.19 -1.38 25.14
C GLU A 136 -17.49 -2.00 23.93
N GLU A 137 -18.08 -1.90 22.73
CA GLU A 137 -17.54 -2.46 21.49
C GLU A 137 -16.59 -1.51 20.75
N LEU A 138 -16.55 -0.25 21.19
CA LEU A 138 -15.85 0.84 20.53
C LEU A 138 -14.85 1.49 21.50
N PRO A 139 -13.80 2.14 20.98
CA PRO A 139 -12.88 2.87 21.83
C PRO A 139 -13.59 4.09 22.44
N PRO A 140 -13.06 4.66 23.53
CA PRO A 140 -13.65 5.84 24.16
C PRO A 140 -13.92 6.96 23.16
N ILE A 141 -15.15 7.49 23.21
CA ILE A 141 -15.62 8.64 22.41
C ILE A 141 -15.84 9.83 23.35
N SER A 142 -15.48 11.02 22.90
CA SER A 142 -15.71 12.28 23.62
C SER A 142 -17.19 12.44 23.96
N SER A 143 -17.49 12.96 25.15
CA SER A 143 -18.86 13.21 25.60
C SER A 143 -19.61 14.24 24.75
N CYS A 144 -18.89 15.03 23.96
CA CYS A 144 -19.46 16.00 23.02
C CYS A 144 -20.01 15.35 21.74
N HIS A 145 -19.74 14.06 21.49
CA HIS A 145 -20.14 13.36 20.29
C HIS A 145 -20.81 12.03 20.61
N THR A 146 -21.83 11.68 19.82
CA THR A 146 -22.50 10.38 19.96
C THR A 146 -21.84 9.31 19.09
N VAL A 147 -21.97 8.04 19.50
CA VAL A 147 -21.55 6.89 18.66
C VAL A 147 -22.25 6.92 17.30
N ALA A 148 -23.53 7.32 17.28
CA ALA A 148 -24.33 7.42 16.07
C ALA A 148 -23.78 8.46 15.08
N GLU A 149 -23.34 9.64 15.56
CA GLU A 149 -22.69 10.65 14.70
C GLU A 149 -21.42 10.10 14.05
N VAL A 150 -20.54 9.47 14.82
CA VAL A 150 -19.28 8.91 14.32
C VAL A 150 -19.56 7.79 13.30
N HIS A 151 -20.53 6.92 13.60
CA HIS A 151 -20.95 5.85 12.70
C HIS A 151 -21.49 6.40 11.38
N GLN A 152 -22.35 7.42 11.44
CA GLN A 152 -22.91 8.06 10.25
C GLN A 152 -21.84 8.76 9.41
N ALA A 153 -20.86 9.42 10.04
CA ALA A 153 -19.71 10.00 9.35
C ALA A 153 -18.90 8.95 8.60
N ILE A 154 -18.60 7.81 9.24
CA ILE A 154 -17.89 6.68 8.59
C ILE A 154 -18.69 6.12 7.41
N GLN A 155 -20.01 5.97 7.55
CA GLN A 155 -20.88 5.50 6.46
C GLN A 155 -20.87 6.45 5.25
N ASN A 156 -20.93 7.75 5.51
CA ASN A 156 -20.90 8.74 4.43
C ASN A 156 -19.52 8.84 3.76
N LEU A 157 -18.44 8.86 4.55
CA LEU A 157 -17.07 8.82 4.05
C LEU A 157 -16.82 7.57 3.20
N HIS A 158 -17.31 6.40 3.65
CA HIS A 158 -17.24 5.16 2.88
C HIS A 158 -17.97 5.27 1.54
N ARG A 159 -19.19 5.84 1.52
CA ARG A 159 -19.97 6.04 0.30
C ARG A 159 -19.21 6.87 -0.72
N ILE A 160 -18.65 8.01 -0.30
CA ILE A 160 -17.87 8.90 -1.18
C ILE A 160 -16.58 8.22 -1.63
N ALA A 161 -15.84 7.57 -0.72
CA ALA A 161 -14.60 6.87 -1.06
C ALA A 161 -14.83 5.77 -2.09
N LYS A 162 -15.97 5.06 -2.04
CA LYS A 162 -16.32 4.06 -3.06
C LYS A 162 -16.46 4.69 -4.45
N GLN A 163 -17.07 5.87 -4.54
CA GLN A 163 -17.21 6.62 -5.80
C GLN A 163 -15.87 7.16 -6.29
N LEU A 164 -15.08 7.80 -5.42
CA LEU A 164 -13.72 8.27 -5.73
C LEU A 164 -12.85 7.14 -6.27
N ARG A 165 -12.90 5.97 -5.62
CA ARG A 165 -12.14 4.79 -6.04
C ARG A 165 -12.60 4.29 -7.40
N GLN A 166 -13.90 4.15 -7.61
CA GLN A 166 -14.46 3.69 -8.89
C GLN A 166 -14.04 4.61 -10.03
N GLN A 167 -14.15 5.93 -9.83
CA GLN A 167 -13.71 6.94 -10.80
C GLN A 167 -12.21 6.83 -11.08
N ARG A 168 -11.37 6.72 -10.03
CA ARG A 168 -9.91 6.62 -10.17
C ARG A 168 -9.47 5.42 -11.03
N PHE A 169 -10.13 4.27 -10.92
CA PHE A 169 -9.83 3.12 -11.78
C PHE A 169 -10.45 3.25 -13.17
N ALA A 170 -11.62 3.88 -13.32
CA ALA A 170 -12.17 4.24 -14.62
C ALA A 170 -11.25 5.20 -15.39
N ASP A 171 -10.58 6.10 -14.66
CA ASP A 171 -9.56 7.02 -15.18
C ASP A 171 -8.21 6.33 -15.45
N GLY A 172 -8.10 5.02 -15.25
CA GLY A 172 -6.93 4.23 -15.66
C GLY A 172 -5.84 4.08 -14.59
N ALA A 173 -6.17 4.15 -13.31
CA ALA A 173 -5.23 3.78 -12.24
C ALA A 173 -4.86 2.28 -12.28
N LEU A 174 -3.68 1.97 -11.77
CA LEU A 174 -3.12 0.63 -11.63
C LEU A 174 -2.84 0.32 -10.16
N ARG A 175 -3.27 -0.87 -9.75
CA ARG A 175 -2.92 -1.45 -8.46
C ARG A 175 -2.24 -2.79 -8.67
N LEU A 176 -1.03 -2.94 -8.13
CA LEU A 176 -0.20 -4.14 -8.14
C LEU A 176 0.21 -4.48 -6.71
N ASP A 177 -0.79 -4.77 -5.88
CA ASP A 177 -0.55 -5.07 -4.48
C ASP A 177 -0.21 -6.54 -4.32
N GLN A 178 0.95 -6.79 -3.71
CA GLN A 178 1.37 -8.13 -3.33
C GLN A 178 0.91 -8.40 -1.90
N MET A 179 0.68 -9.69 -1.60
CA MET A 179 0.37 -10.12 -0.25
C MET A 179 1.46 -9.69 0.74
N LYS A 180 1.04 -9.21 1.91
CA LYS A 180 1.93 -8.81 3.00
C LYS A 180 1.65 -9.66 4.23
N LEU A 181 2.72 -10.21 4.80
CA LEU A 181 2.64 -10.93 6.06
C LEU A 181 2.63 -9.98 7.25
N SER A 182 1.77 -10.30 8.21
CA SER A 182 1.75 -9.74 9.55
C SER A 182 2.00 -10.84 10.57
N PHE A 183 2.55 -10.49 11.73
CA PHE A 183 2.94 -11.44 12.77
C PHE A 183 2.22 -11.13 14.08
N THR A 184 1.88 -12.19 14.81
CA THR A 184 1.52 -12.12 16.22
C THR A 184 2.76 -12.51 17.01
N LEU A 185 3.28 -11.56 17.80
CA LEU A 185 4.48 -11.77 18.61
C LEU A 185 4.11 -12.08 20.06
N ASP A 186 4.84 -13.01 20.65
CA ASP A 186 4.83 -13.24 22.08
C ASP A 186 5.41 -12.02 22.81
N LYS A 187 4.69 -11.52 23.82
CA LYS A 187 5.05 -10.26 24.50
C LYS A 187 6.29 -10.37 25.39
N GLU A 188 6.60 -11.57 25.89
CA GLU A 188 7.71 -11.79 26.83
C GLU A 188 9.00 -12.15 26.09
N THR A 189 8.90 -13.08 25.14
CA THR A 189 10.04 -13.61 24.38
C THR A 189 10.32 -12.81 23.10
N GLY A 190 9.33 -12.10 22.56
CA GLY A 190 9.42 -11.40 21.28
C GLY A 190 9.36 -12.31 20.04
N MET A 191 9.11 -13.60 20.23
CA MET A 191 9.09 -14.61 19.16
C MET A 191 7.76 -14.61 18.40
N PRO A 192 7.74 -14.92 17.09
CA PRO A 192 6.51 -15.02 16.32
C PRO A 192 5.73 -16.29 16.70
N GLN A 193 4.53 -16.12 17.27
CA GLN A 193 3.59 -17.22 17.57
C GLN A 193 2.70 -17.58 16.36
N GLY A 194 2.51 -16.64 15.45
CA GLY A 194 1.65 -16.79 14.28
C GLY A 194 1.98 -15.78 13.20
N CYS A 195 1.64 -16.12 11.96
CA CYS A 195 1.61 -15.16 10.86
C CYS A 195 0.29 -15.26 10.10
N TYR A 196 -0.13 -14.15 9.51
CA TYR A 196 -1.35 -14.06 8.72
C TYR A 196 -1.16 -13.05 7.58
N SER A 197 -1.96 -13.23 6.52
CA SER A 197 -2.03 -12.26 5.43
C SER A 197 -2.77 -11.01 5.89
N TYR A 198 -2.14 -9.85 5.73
CA TYR A 198 -2.78 -8.57 6.03
C TYR A 198 -3.96 -8.32 5.08
N GLN A 199 -5.17 -8.33 5.62
CA GLN A 199 -6.37 -8.09 4.85
C GLN A 199 -6.57 -6.60 4.61
N TYR A 200 -6.61 -6.21 3.34
CA TYR A 200 -6.90 -4.85 2.92
C TYR A 200 -8.41 -4.68 2.67
N ARG A 201 -9.10 -4.04 3.61
CA ARG A 201 -10.57 -3.95 3.65
C ARG A 201 -11.09 -2.56 3.24
N ASP A 202 -12.40 -2.36 3.28
CA ASP A 202 -13.03 -1.11 2.85
C ASP A 202 -12.67 0.08 3.76
N SER A 203 -12.47 -0.15 5.05
CA SER A 203 -11.95 0.88 5.95
C SER A 203 -10.54 1.35 5.55
N ASN A 204 -9.69 0.47 4.99
CA ASN A 204 -8.40 0.88 4.43
C ASN A 204 -8.57 1.71 3.16
N LYS A 205 -9.49 1.31 2.27
CA LYS A 205 -9.82 2.01 1.02
C LYS A 205 -10.35 3.41 1.30
N LEU A 206 -11.25 3.54 2.28
CA LEU A 206 -11.82 4.81 2.73
C LEU A 206 -10.70 5.81 3.00
N VAL A 207 -9.77 5.45 3.88
CA VAL A 207 -8.67 6.35 4.22
C VAL A 207 -7.74 6.56 3.03
N GLU A 208 -7.47 5.54 2.21
CA GLU A 208 -6.62 5.69 1.02
C GLU A 208 -7.13 6.79 0.07
N GLU A 209 -8.42 6.80 -0.29
CA GLU A 209 -8.93 7.75 -1.28
C GLU A 209 -8.84 9.20 -0.79
N PHE A 210 -9.20 9.50 0.46
CA PHE A 210 -9.08 10.86 0.99
C PHE A 210 -7.63 11.30 1.17
N MET A 211 -6.71 10.39 1.49
CA MET A 211 -5.28 10.72 1.54
C MET A 211 -4.71 10.99 0.14
N LEU A 212 -5.15 10.25 -0.88
CA LEU A 212 -4.79 10.52 -2.26
C LEU A 212 -5.32 11.89 -2.69
N LEU A 213 -6.59 12.19 -2.39
CA LEU A 213 -7.21 13.48 -2.70
C LEU A 213 -6.44 14.65 -2.06
N ALA A 214 -6.12 14.56 -0.78
CA ALA A 214 -5.30 15.55 -0.07
C ALA A 214 -3.92 15.73 -0.71
N ASN A 215 -3.24 14.64 -1.03
CA ASN A 215 -1.91 14.68 -1.65
C ASN A 215 -1.95 15.33 -3.05
N MET A 216 -2.99 15.07 -3.84
CA MET A 216 -3.16 15.66 -5.17
C MET A 216 -3.49 17.15 -5.08
N ALA A 217 -4.45 17.52 -4.21
CA ALA A 217 -4.82 18.91 -3.94
C ALA A 217 -3.61 19.76 -3.55
N VAL A 218 -2.82 19.27 -2.58
CA VAL A 218 -1.61 19.96 -2.14
C VAL A 218 -0.54 19.99 -3.24
N ALA A 219 -0.38 18.92 -4.03
CA ALA A 219 0.55 18.93 -5.18
C ALA A 219 0.22 20.04 -6.18
N HIS A 220 -1.06 20.19 -6.54
CA HIS A 220 -1.53 21.28 -7.41
C HIS A 220 -1.30 22.66 -6.77
N ARG A 221 -1.62 22.82 -5.48
CA ARG A 221 -1.46 24.10 -4.78
C ARG A 221 -0.01 24.58 -4.72
N ILE A 222 0.92 23.71 -4.31
CA ILE A 222 2.34 24.09 -4.16
C ILE A 222 3.01 24.31 -5.52
N TYR A 223 2.67 23.51 -6.53
CA TYR A 223 3.22 23.68 -7.88
C TYR A 223 2.75 24.97 -8.54
N ARG A 224 1.45 25.29 -8.41
CA ARG A 224 0.91 26.57 -8.90
C ARG A 224 1.58 27.78 -8.26
N SER A 225 1.97 27.67 -7.00
CA SER A 225 2.56 28.78 -6.25
C SER A 225 4.07 28.89 -6.44
N PHE A 226 4.75 27.75 -6.59
CA PHE A 226 6.21 27.63 -6.69
C PHE A 226 6.60 26.66 -7.82
N PRO A 227 6.43 27.05 -9.10
CA PRO A 227 6.55 26.12 -10.24
C PRO A 227 7.96 25.54 -10.43
N THR A 228 8.99 26.18 -9.87
CA THR A 228 10.36 25.69 -9.97
C THR A 228 10.91 25.10 -8.65
N GLN A 229 10.23 25.31 -7.53
CA GLN A 229 10.68 24.86 -6.20
C GLN A 229 9.73 23.83 -5.55
N ALA A 230 8.63 23.46 -6.19
CA ALA A 230 7.71 22.47 -5.66
C ALA A 230 8.38 21.09 -5.55
N LEU A 231 8.29 20.48 -4.36
CA LEU A 231 8.67 19.09 -4.11
C LEU A 231 7.50 18.16 -4.45
N LEU A 232 7.64 17.44 -5.56
CA LEU A 232 6.64 16.50 -6.05
C LEU A 232 7.15 15.06 -6.03
N ARG A 233 6.28 14.11 -6.33
CA ARG A 233 6.57 12.68 -6.42
C ARG A 233 5.98 12.09 -7.70
N ARG A 234 6.85 11.77 -8.65
CA ARG A 234 6.51 11.13 -9.92
C ARG A 234 6.70 9.62 -9.87
N HIS A 235 6.07 8.92 -10.81
CA HIS A 235 6.28 7.48 -11.01
C HIS A 235 6.47 7.23 -12.50
N PRO A 236 7.72 7.00 -12.95
CA PRO A 236 7.96 6.73 -14.37
C PRO A 236 7.35 5.39 -14.80
N PRO A 237 7.12 5.21 -16.12
CA PRO A 237 6.56 3.96 -16.65
C PRO A 237 7.50 2.76 -16.46
N PRO A 238 6.99 1.53 -16.66
CA PRO A 238 7.80 0.32 -16.54
C PRO A 238 8.95 0.30 -17.56
N GLN A 239 10.00 -0.46 -17.26
CA GLN A 239 11.11 -0.68 -18.18
C GLN A 239 10.65 -1.44 -19.43
N SER A 240 10.68 -0.78 -20.59
CA SER A 240 10.06 -1.28 -21.83
C SER A 240 10.55 -2.66 -22.24
N LYS A 241 11.87 -2.91 -22.18
CA LYS A 241 12.43 -4.23 -22.54
C LYS A 241 11.89 -5.34 -21.65
N MET A 242 11.93 -5.15 -20.33
CA MET A 242 11.44 -6.15 -19.37
C MET A 242 9.93 -6.37 -19.51
N LEU A 243 9.16 -5.32 -19.80
CA LEU A 243 7.73 -5.43 -20.03
C LEU A 243 7.42 -6.22 -21.31
N HIS A 244 8.10 -5.93 -22.43
CA HIS A 244 7.93 -6.65 -23.69
C HIS A 244 8.32 -8.12 -23.57
N ASP A 245 9.42 -8.43 -22.89
CA ASP A 245 9.85 -9.82 -22.64
C ASP A 245 8.77 -10.58 -21.83
N LEU A 246 8.17 -9.92 -20.83
CA LEU A 246 7.09 -10.49 -20.03
C LEU A 246 5.79 -10.66 -20.84
N MET A 247 5.43 -9.71 -21.70
CA MET A 247 4.27 -9.83 -22.59
C MET A 247 4.43 -11.02 -23.55
N ALA A 248 5.62 -11.18 -24.15
CA ALA A 248 5.92 -12.31 -25.02
C ALA A 248 5.83 -13.64 -24.27
N PHE A 249 6.26 -13.67 -23.01
CA PHE A 249 6.11 -14.82 -22.12
C PHE A 249 4.63 -15.14 -21.84
N CYS A 250 3.81 -14.14 -21.50
CA CYS A 250 2.38 -14.32 -21.26
C CYS A 250 1.66 -14.87 -22.50
N SER A 251 1.91 -14.31 -23.70
CA SER A 251 1.30 -14.79 -24.95
C SER A 251 1.71 -16.25 -25.26
N GLN A 252 2.96 -16.64 -24.98
CA GLN A 252 3.39 -18.04 -25.10
C GLN A 252 2.62 -18.98 -24.17
N MET A 253 2.17 -18.50 -23.00
CA MET A 253 1.32 -19.26 -22.09
C MET A 253 -0.15 -19.28 -22.52
N GLY A 254 -0.53 -18.53 -23.55
CA GLY A 254 -1.91 -18.34 -24.01
C GLY A 254 -2.65 -17.26 -23.22
N LEU A 255 -1.91 -16.31 -22.61
CA LEU A 255 -2.45 -15.19 -21.86
C LEU A 255 -2.21 -13.89 -22.63
N GLU A 256 -3.27 -13.32 -23.18
CA GLU A 256 -3.23 -12.02 -23.85
C GLU A 256 -3.50 -10.92 -22.81
N ILE A 257 -2.46 -10.15 -22.48
CA ILE A 257 -2.50 -9.09 -21.45
C ILE A 257 -2.16 -7.76 -22.11
N ASP A 258 -3.12 -6.82 -22.09
CA ASP A 258 -2.91 -5.48 -22.61
C ASP A 258 -2.09 -4.66 -21.61
N CYS A 259 -0.91 -4.22 -22.05
CA CYS A 259 0.01 -3.40 -21.26
C CYS A 259 0.21 -2.00 -21.85
N SER A 260 -0.68 -1.55 -22.74
CA SER A 260 -0.59 -0.26 -23.43
C SER A 260 -0.63 0.95 -22.47
N SER A 261 -1.25 0.77 -21.30
CA SER A 261 -1.31 1.78 -20.23
C SER A 261 -1.42 1.12 -18.86
N ALA A 262 -1.26 1.92 -17.81
CA ALA A 262 -1.48 1.49 -16.43
C ALA A 262 -2.91 0.91 -16.24
N GLY A 263 -3.93 1.61 -16.74
CA GLY A 263 -5.32 1.17 -16.69
C GLY A 263 -5.59 -0.09 -17.49
N ALA A 264 -5.03 -0.20 -18.70
CA ALA A 264 -5.16 -1.41 -19.51
C ALA A 264 -4.57 -2.64 -18.81
N LEU A 265 -3.37 -2.50 -18.22
CA LEU A 265 -2.76 -3.57 -17.42
C LEU A 265 -3.63 -3.94 -16.22
N HIS A 266 -4.17 -2.94 -15.51
CA HIS A 266 -5.06 -3.19 -14.39
C HIS A 266 -6.31 -3.96 -14.80
N LYS A 267 -6.91 -3.58 -15.94
CA LYS A 267 -8.08 -4.23 -16.51
C LYS A 267 -7.77 -5.69 -16.88
N SER A 268 -6.68 -5.92 -17.61
CA SER A 268 -6.26 -7.28 -18.00
C SER A 268 -5.93 -8.17 -16.79
N LEU A 269 -5.42 -7.62 -15.69
CA LEU A 269 -5.13 -8.42 -14.49
C LEU A 269 -6.38 -8.75 -13.65
N ASN A 270 -7.47 -7.98 -13.78
CA ASN A 270 -8.67 -8.16 -12.96
C ASN A 270 -9.87 -8.74 -13.71
N GLU A 271 -10.00 -8.49 -15.01
CA GLU A 271 -11.19 -8.86 -15.78
C GLU A 271 -10.97 -10.10 -16.68
N THR A 272 -9.71 -10.52 -16.88
CA THR A 272 -9.39 -11.60 -17.83
C THR A 272 -9.42 -13.00 -17.18
N PHE A 273 -9.60 -13.11 -15.87
CA PHE A 273 -9.51 -14.38 -15.14
C PHE A 273 -10.83 -14.71 -14.42
N GLY A 274 -11.17 -16.01 -14.33
CA GLY A 274 -12.41 -16.48 -13.71
C GLY A 274 -12.46 -16.24 -12.20
N ASN A 275 -13.55 -16.67 -11.56
CA ASN A 275 -13.79 -16.44 -10.12
C ASN A 275 -13.49 -17.68 -9.26
N ASP A 276 -12.51 -18.50 -9.68
CA ASP A 276 -12.10 -19.71 -8.99
C ASP A 276 -10.72 -19.54 -8.31
N GLN A 277 -10.41 -20.42 -7.36
CA GLN A 277 -9.17 -20.37 -6.58
C GLN A 277 -7.90 -20.42 -7.45
N TYR A 278 -7.94 -21.14 -8.58
CA TYR A 278 -6.81 -21.21 -9.51
C TYR A 278 -6.61 -19.86 -10.22
N SER A 279 -7.69 -19.22 -10.64
CA SER A 279 -7.67 -17.89 -11.25
C SER A 279 -7.13 -16.82 -10.29
N ASP A 280 -7.51 -16.87 -9.00
CA ASP A 280 -6.96 -16.00 -7.96
C ASP A 280 -5.46 -16.22 -7.74
N ALA A 281 -5.02 -17.48 -7.62
CA ALA A 281 -3.61 -17.82 -7.51
C ALA A 281 -2.79 -17.35 -8.73
N ARG A 282 -3.35 -17.51 -9.93
CA ARG A 282 -2.72 -17.03 -11.18
C ARG A 282 -2.61 -15.52 -11.21
N LYS A 283 -3.64 -14.80 -10.75
CA LYS A 283 -3.62 -13.35 -10.61
C LYS A 283 -2.52 -12.88 -9.66
N GLU A 284 -2.33 -13.56 -8.52
CA GLU A 284 -1.24 -13.26 -7.58
C GLU A 284 0.14 -13.46 -8.23
N VAL A 285 0.34 -14.55 -8.97
CA VAL A 285 1.59 -14.80 -9.71
C VAL A 285 1.83 -13.72 -10.77
N LEU A 286 0.82 -13.39 -11.57
CA LEU A 286 0.93 -12.35 -12.60
C LEU A 286 1.20 -10.98 -11.97
N THR A 287 0.53 -10.63 -10.87
CA THR A 287 0.78 -9.39 -10.12
C THR A 287 2.23 -9.30 -9.67
N ASN A 288 2.80 -10.40 -9.16
CA ASN A 288 4.22 -10.48 -8.81
C ASN A 288 5.13 -10.31 -10.03
N MET A 289 4.82 -10.97 -11.16
CA MET A 289 5.60 -10.88 -12.38
C MET A 289 5.60 -9.45 -12.96
N PHE A 290 4.43 -8.83 -13.10
CA PHE A 290 4.26 -7.48 -13.62
C PHE A 290 4.75 -6.38 -12.68
N SER A 291 5.03 -6.70 -11.41
CA SER A 291 5.73 -5.78 -10.50
C SER A 291 7.22 -5.63 -10.83
N ARG A 292 7.85 -6.60 -11.52
CA ARG A 292 9.30 -6.59 -11.78
C ARG A 292 9.76 -5.52 -12.78
N PRO A 293 9.03 -5.26 -13.89
CA PRO A 293 9.38 -4.17 -14.81
C PRO A 293 9.08 -2.78 -14.25
N MET A 294 8.26 -2.66 -13.19
CA MET A 294 7.85 -1.38 -12.62
C MET A 294 9.05 -0.64 -12.05
N GLN A 295 9.09 0.67 -12.27
CA GLN A 295 10.10 1.54 -11.67
C GLN A 295 9.63 2.02 -10.30
N MET A 296 10.58 2.50 -9.50
CA MET A 296 10.24 3.08 -8.21
C MET A 296 9.73 4.52 -8.40
N ALA A 297 8.68 4.89 -7.67
CA ALA A 297 8.26 6.29 -7.59
C ALA A 297 9.30 7.13 -6.83
N VAL A 298 9.62 8.30 -7.37
CA VAL A 298 10.71 9.17 -6.90
C VAL A 298 10.21 10.57 -6.58
N TYR A 299 10.71 11.15 -5.50
CA TYR A 299 10.62 12.58 -5.23
C TYR A 299 11.52 13.34 -6.19
N PHE A 300 11.12 14.56 -6.57
CA PHE A 300 11.90 15.44 -7.41
C PHE A 300 11.52 16.91 -7.17
N CYS A 301 12.46 17.80 -7.43
CA CYS A 301 12.21 19.24 -7.54
C CYS A 301 11.76 19.58 -8.95
N THR A 302 10.70 20.37 -9.06
CA THR A 302 10.08 20.75 -10.34
C THR A 302 10.97 21.61 -11.23
N GLY A 303 11.84 22.46 -10.68
CA GLY A 303 12.76 23.30 -11.46
C GLY A 303 13.87 22.53 -12.19
N VAL A 304 14.24 21.36 -11.69
CA VAL A 304 15.29 20.52 -12.31
C VAL A 304 14.75 19.71 -13.50
N LEU A 305 13.47 19.35 -13.48
CA LEU A 305 12.84 18.54 -14.53
C LEU A 305 12.00 19.43 -15.44
N LYS A 306 12.52 19.77 -16.63
CA LYS A 306 11.87 20.73 -17.53
C LYS A 306 10.64 20.20 -18.26
N ASP A 307 10.57 18.89 -18.51
CA ASP A 307 9.44 18.28 -19.21
C ASP A 307 8.35 17.88 -18.21
N GLU A 308 7.27 18.66 -18.17
CA GLU A 308 6.12 18.43 -17.30
C GLU A 308 5.43 17.08 -17.56
N ASN A 309 5.55 16.51 -18.77
CA ASN A 309 4.97 15.18 -19.06
C ASN A 309 5.61 14.09 -18.19
N LEU A 310 6.84 14.32 -17.74
CA LEU A 310 7.57 13.39 -16.87
C LEU A 310 7.11 13.47 -15.40
N PHE A 311 6.29 14.46 -15.02
CA PHE A 311 5.82 14.64 -13.64
C PHE A 311 4.76 13.60 -13.27
N ARG A 312 4.12 13.01 -14.30
CA ARG A 312 3.05 12.03 -14.19
C ARG A 312 3.42 10.89 -13.23
N HIS A 313 2.41 10.45 -12.48
CA HIS A 313 2.51 9.25 -11.66
C HIS A 313 1.87 8.05 -12.38
N TYR A 314 2.66 7.24 -13.08
CA TYR A 314 2.21 6.10 -13.91
C TYR A 314 1.10 5.27 -13.28
N ALA A 315 1.33 4.68 -12.10
CA ALA A 315 0.34 3.81 -11.47
C ALA A 315 -0.91 4.51 -10.93
N LEU A 316 -0.84 5.80 -10.61
CA LEU A 316 -2.03 6.55 -10.16
C LEU A 316 -2.77 7.18 -11.34
N ASN A 317 -2.10 7.26 -12.49
CA ASN A 317 -2.55 7.89 -13.71
C ASN A 317 -2.88 9.40 -13.60
N VAL A 318 -2.20 10.11 -12.70
CA VAL A 318 -2.42 11.55 -12.44
C VAL A 318 -1.22 12.39 -12.86
N PRO A 319 -1.42 13.67 -13.27
CA PRO A 319 -0.34 14.53 -13.74
C PRO A 319 0.58 15.00 -12.61
N LEU A 320 0.03 15.34 -11.45
CA LEU A 320 0.77 15.84 -10.29
C LEU A 320 0.43 15.03 -9.04
N TYR A 321 1.44 14.72 -8.26
CA TYR A 321 1.28 14.03 -6.98
C TYR A 321 2.43 14.40 -6.05
N THR A 322 2.17 14.43 -4.75
CA THR A 322 3.20 14.59 -3.73
C THR A 322 2.85 13.79 -2.47
N HIS A 323 3.66 13.88 -1.43
CA HIS A 323 3.30 13.38 -0.11
C HIS A 323 3.15 14.53 0.87
N PHE A 324 1.98 14.62 1.49
CA PHE A 324 1.61 15.64 2.48
C PHE A 324 1.08 14.99 3.78
N THR A 325 0.45 13.83 3.69
CA THR A 325 -0.41 13.26 4.73
C THR A 325 0.29 12.48 5.85
N SER A 326 1.62 12.56 6.01
CA SER A 326 2.36 11.83 7.05
C SER A 326 3.68 12.50 7.51
N PRO A 327 3.67 13.78 7.93
CA PRO A 327 4.89 14.53 8.26
C PRO A 327 5.61 14.04 9.52
N ILE A 328 4.94 13.32 10.42
CA ILE A 328 5.60 12.75 11.62
C ILE A 328 6.62 11.65 11.23
N ARG A 329 6.42 10.99 10.09
CA ARG A 329 7.22 9.80 9.68
C ARG A 329 7.90 9.95 8.32
N ARG A 330 7.72 11.07 7.63
CA ARG A 330 8.31 11.35 6.31
C ARG A 330 8.73 12.82 6.25
N PHE A 331 10.01 13.06 5.98
CA PHE A 331 10.56 14.40 5.83
C PHE A 331 10.05 15.16 4.59
N PRO A 332 9.83 14.51 3.42
CA PRO A 332 9.23 15.19 2.26
C PRO A 332 7.91 15.88 2.58
N ASP A 333 7.08 15.26 3.43
CA ASP A 333 5.83 15.86 3.89
C ASP A 333 6.07 17.11 4.74
N ILE A 334 7.14 17.18 5.57
CA ILE A 334 7.50 18.40 6.31
C ILE A 334 7.87 19.53 5.33
N VAL A 335 8.67 19.22 4.31
CA VAL A 335 9.01 20.19 3.25
C VAL A 335 7.76 20.68 2.52
N VAL A 336 6.86 19.76 2.16
CA VAL A 336 5.58 20.10 1.52
C VAL A 336 4.69 20.93 2.45
N HIS A 337 4.67 20.68 3.76
CA HIS A 337 3.96 21.52 4.73
C HIS A 337 4.54 22.94 4.76
N ARG A 338 5.87 23.11 4.72
CA ARG A 338 6.52 24.43 4.62
C ARG A 338 6.11 25.15 3.33
N LEU A 339 6.19 24.46 2.19
CA LEU A 339 5.77 24.99 0.89
C LEU A 339 4.29 25.37 0.89
N LEU A 340 3.41 24.54 1.44
CA LEU A 340 1.98 24.86 1.54
C LEU A 340 1.75 26.07 2.44
N SER A 341 2.43 26.16 3.59
CA SER A 341 2.36 27.31 4.50
C SER A 341 2.80 28.60 3.81
N ALA A 342 3.91 28.57 3.07
CA ALA A 342 4.40 29.68 2.26
C ALA A 342 3.38 30.08 1.17
N SER A 343 2.76 29.11 0.51
CA SER A 343 1.75 29.36 -0.53
C SER A 343 0.49 30.06 -0.02
N LEU A 344 0.23 29.98 1.28
CA LEU A 344 -0.90 30.62 1.96
C LEU A 344 -0.52 31.94 2.64
N GLY A 345 0.75 32.37 2.53
CA GLY A 345 1.26 33.55 3.23
C GLY A 345 1.37 33.38 4.76
N LEU A 346 1.35 32.13 5.24
CA LEU A 346 1.42 31.80 6.68
C LEU A 346 2.85 31.50 7.16
N GLY A 347 3.79 31.38 6.22
CA GLY A 347 5.19 31.05 6.48
C GLY A 347 6.13 31.82 5.55
N PRO A 348 7.45 31.75 5.79
CA PRO A 348 8.43 32.39 4.93
C PRO A 348 8.39 31.79 3.51
N ALA A 349 8.88 32.56 2.53
CA ALA A 349 9.11 32.03 1.18
C ALA A 349 10.06 30.82 1.22
N PRO A 350 9.98 29.90 0.23
CA PRO A 350 10.86 28.74 0.18
C PRO A 350 12.33 29.16 0.22
N GLN A 351 13.08 28.66 1.20
CA GLN A 351 14.48 29.03 1.41
C GLN A 351 15.44 28.19 0.56
N MET A 352 15.07 26.94 0.25
CA MET A 352 15.92 26.04 -0.53
C MET A 352 15.89 26.39 -2.02
N GLU A 353 17.08 26.58 -2.59
CA GLU A 353 17.26 26.72 -4.03
C GLU A 353 16.92 25.42 -4.77
N GLU A 354 16.65 25.49 -6.07
CA GLU A 354 16.19 24.34 -6.88
C GLU A 354 17.12 23.11 -6.77
N ALA A 355 18.44 23.36 -6.79
CA ALA A 355 19.46 22.33 -6.68
C ALA A 355 19.51 21.69 -5.28
N GLU A 356 19.29 22.48 -4.23
CA GLU A 356 19.24 21.97 -2.85
C GLU A 356 17.98 21.14 -2.61
N MET A 357 16.83 21.62 -3.11
CA MET A 357 15.57 20.87 -3.07
C MET A 357 15.69 19.53 -3.80
N GLN A 358 16.37 19.50 -4.95
CA GLN A 358 16.60 18.26 -5.69
C GLN A 358 17.52 17.29 -4.92
N LYS A 359 18.60 17.79 -4.31
CA LYS A 359 19.49 16.99 -3.47
C LYS A 359 18.75 16.41 -2.27
N GLN A 360 17.87 17.20 -1.64
CA GLN A 360 17.00 16.72 -0.56
C GLN A 360 16.04 15.63 -1.06
N ALA A 361 15.46 15.79 -2.26
CA ALA A 361 14.58 14.80 -2.86
C ALA A 361 15.30 13.46 -3.14
N GLU A 362 16.52 13.52 -3.67
CA GLU A 362 17.40 12.36 -3.91
C GLU A 362 17.73 11.62 -2.61
N HIS A 363 18.17 12.34 -1.58
CA HIS A 363 18.41 11.75 -0.27
C HIS A 363 17.14 11.08 0.28
N CYS A 364 15.98 11.73 0.18
CA CYS A 364 14.71 11.12 0.58
C CYS A 364 14.35 9.87 -0.23
N ASN A 365 14.71 9.79 -1.52
CA ASN A 365 14.55 8.59 -2.35
C ASN A 365 15.44 7.45 -1.86
N ASP A 366 16.72 7.72 -1.61
CA ASP A 366 17.68 6.72 -1.14
C ASP A 366 17.27 6.14 0.21
N ARG A 367 16.92 7.01 1.17
CA ARG A 367 16.44 6.59 2.49
C ARG A 367 15.12 5.84 2.42
N LYS A 368 14.22 6.21 1.49
CA LYS A 368 12.96 5.49 1.26
C LYS A 368 13.21 4.08 0.73
N MET A 369 14.13 3.93 -0.22
CA MET A 369 14.54 2.64 -0.78
C MET A 369 15.19 1.74 0.27
N ALA A 370 16.16 2.30 1.01
CA ALA A 370 16.82 1.59 2.10
C ALA A 370 15.82 1.15 3.19
N SER A 371 14.90 2.04 3.58
CA SER A 371 13.83 1.73 4.53
C SER A 371 12.96 0.58 4.02
N LYS A 372 12.49 0.61 2.76
CA LYS A 372 11.69 -0.48 2.17
C LYS A 372 12.42 -1.83 2.27
N ARG A 373 13.69 -1.88 1.86
CA ARG A 373 14.50 -3.12 1.92
C ARG A 373 14.65 -3.65 3.35
N VAL A 374 14.88 -2.77 4.32
CA VAL A 374 14.99 -3.17 5.74
C VAL A 374 13.67 -3.72 6.28
N GLN A 375 12.53 -3.15 5.86
CA GLN A 375 11.20 -3.65 6.25
C GLN A 375 10.95 -5.06 5.68
N GLU A 376 11.28 -5.28 4.41
CA GLU A 376 11.18 -6.60 3.75
C GLU A 376 12.08 -7.63 4.43
N LEU A 377 13.36 -7.30 4.69
CA LEU A 377 14.29 -8.18 5.40
C LEU A 377 13.84 -8.48 6.84
N SER A 378 13.18 -7.53 7.50
CA SER A 378 12.60 -7.76 8.82
C SER A 378 11.46 -8.78 8.76
N VAL A 379 10.60 -8.72 7.74
CA VAL A 379 9.53 -9.71 7.54
C VAL A 379 10.13 -11.08 7.25
N ASP A 380 11.12 -11.15 6.37
CA ASP A 380 11.81 -12.40 6.02
C ASP A 380 12.48 -13.05 7.24
N LEU A 381 13.13 -12.25 8.10
CA LEU A 381 13.73 -12.72 9.34
C LEU A 381 12.69 -13.38 10.26
N PHE A 382 11.59 -12.68 10.53
CA PHE A 382 10.54 -13.19 11.42
C PHE A 382 9.83 -14.39 10.81
N PHE A 383 9.64 -14.43 9.49
CA PHE A 383 9.06 -15.58 8.82
C PHE A 383 9.99 -16.80 8.88
N ALA A 384 11.30 -16.62 8.69
CA ALA A 384 12.27 -17.72 8.83
C ALA A 384 12.30 -18.29 10.25
N VAL A 385 12.26 -17.42 11.27
CA VAL A 385 12.15 -17.85 12.67
C VAL A 385 10.84 -18.59 12.91
N PHE A 386 9.72 -18.07 12.39
CA PHE A 386 8.41 -18.71 12.51
C PHE A 386 8.40 -20.13 11.92
N VAL A 387 8.95 -20.33 10.72
CA VAL A 387 9.08 -21.67 10.10
C VAL A 387 9.92 -22.61 10.96
N LYS A 388 10.96 -22.09 11.63
CA LYS A 388 11.82 -22.91 12.51
C LYS A 388 11.10 -23.34 13.79
N GLU A 389 10.39 -22.42 14.44
CA GLU A 389 9.75 -22.70 15.73
C GLU A 389 8.45 -23.50 15.58
N CYS A 390 7.66 -23.26 14.53
CA CYS A 390 6.40 -23.98 14.30
C CYS A 390 6.60 -25.33 13.61
N GLY A 391 7.78 -25.60 13.08
CA GLY A 391 8.05 -26.79 12.27
C GLY A 391 7.51 -26.67 10.83
N PRO A 392 7.46 -27.79 10.09
CA PRO A 392 7.11 -27.78 8.67
C PRO A 392 5.73 -27.15 8.40
N LEU A 393 5.68 -26.18 7.48
CA LEU A 393 4.43 -25.50 7.11
C LEU A 393 3.97 -25.94 5.73
N GLU A 394 2.77 -26.54 5.64
CA GLU A 394 2.15 -26.89 4.37
C GLU A 394 1.40 -25.69 3.77
N SER A 395 1.47 -25.56 2.45
CA SER A 395 0.71 -24.58 1.67
C SER A 395 0.62 -25.02 0.21
N GLU A 396 -0.48 -24.67 -0.44
CA GLU A 396 -0.51 -24.63 -1.89
C GLU A 396 0.46 -23.55 -2.41
N ALA A 397 1.02 -23.79 -3.58
CA ALA A 397 1.87 -22.88 -4.30
C ALA A 397 1.58 -22.95 -5.80
N MET A 398 1.87 -21.86 -6.51
CA MET A 398 1.74 -21.82 -7.96
C MET A 398 3.12 -21.62 -8.61
N VAL A 399 3.41 -22.42 -9.62
CA VAL A 399 4.69 -22.36 -10.35
C VAL A 399 4.78 -21.08 -11.17
N MET A 400 5.83 -20.30 -10.93
CA MET A 400 6.13 -19.04 -11.62
C MET A 400 7.10 -19.25 -12.79
N GLY A 401 8.04 -20.18 -12.66
CA GLY A 401 9.08 -20.41 -13.66
C GLY A 401 9.63 -21.83 -13.58
N VAL A 402 10.07 -22.36 -14.72
CA VAL A 402 10.62 -23.72 -14.83
C VAL A 402 11.99 -23.64 -15.49
N LEU A 403 12.98 -24.24 -14.84
CA LEU A 403 14.37 -24.37 -15.27
C LEU A 403 14.70 -25.84 -15.55
N SER A 404 15.92 -26.13 -16.01
CA SER A 404 16.35 -27.49 -16.35
C SER A 404 16.40 -28.45 -15.14
N GLU A 405 16.70 -27.94 -13.95
CA GLU A 405 16.92 -28.73 -12.73
C GLU A 405 16.19 -28.16 -11.50
N ALA A 406 15.32 -27.18 -11.71
CA ALA A 406 14.59 -26.50 -10.65
C ALA A 406 13.35 -25.79 -11.20
N PHE A 407 12.47 -25.35 -10.30
CA PHE A 407 11.35 -24.48 -10.64
C PHE A 407 11.07 -23.50 -9.49
N ASP A 408 10.58 -22.31 -9.84
CA ASP A 408 10.24 -21.25 -8.90
C ASP A 408 8.74 -21.28 -8.63
N VAL A 409 8.34 -21.15 -7.37
CA VAL A 409 6.94 -21.16 -6.92
C VAL A 409 6.62 -19.94 -6.06
N LEU A 410 5.39 -19.45 -6.16
CA LEU A 410 4.78 -18.53 -5.20
C LEU A 410 3.96 -19.33 -4.19
N VAL A 411 4.36 -19.33 -2.92
CA VAL A 411 3.65 -20.05 -1.87
C VAL A 411 2.45 -19.23 -1.41
N LEU A 412 1.23 -19.65 -1.77
CA LEU A 412 0.05 -18.79 -1.77
C LEU A 412 -0.36 -18.33 -0.36
N ARG A 413 -0.22 -19.18 0.65
CA ARG A 413 -0.59 -18.83 2.03
C ARG A 413 0.32 -17.76 2.64
N PHE A 414 1.58 -17.69 2.20
CA PHE A 414 2.60 -16.84 2.80
C PHE A 414 3.17 -15.76 1.89
N GLY A 415 2.93 -15.85 0.58
CA GLY A 415 3.33 -14.83 -0.40
C GLY A 415 4.83 -14.82 -0.66
N VAL A 416 5.52 -15.88 -0.25
CA VAL A 416 6.97 -16.02 -0.41
C VAL A 416 7.29 -16.74 -1.70
N GLN A 417 8.31 -16.26 -2.40
CA GLN A 417 8.83 -16.90 -3.60
C GLN A 417 9.97 -17.85 -3.22
N LYS A 418 9.91 -19.10 -3.69
CA LYS A 418 10.94 -20.10 -3.42
C LYS A 418 11.29 -20.89 -4.66
N ARG A 419 12.57 -21.26 -4.75
CA ARG A 419 13.07 -22.21 -5.72
C ARG A 419 13.07 -23.61 -5.12
N ILE A 420 12.49 -24.55 -5.84
CA ILE A 420 12.52 -25.98 -5.53
C ILE A 420 13.50 -26.63 -6.51
N TYR A 421 14.54 -27.26 -5.97
CA TYR A 421 15.55 -27.97 -6.75
C TYR A 421 15.21 -29.45 -6.83
N CYS A 422 15.37 -30.05 -8.02
CA CYS A 422 15.07 -31.47 -8.21
C CYS A 422 15.95 -32.38 -7.35
N ASN A 423 17.20 -31.98 -7.06
CA ASN A 423 18.12 -32.73 -6.21
C ASN A 423 17.70 -32.79 -4.72
N ALA A 424 16.78 -31.94 -4.29
CA ALA A 424 16.22 -31.94 -2.94
C ALA A 424 14.96 -32.80 -2.82
N LEU A 425 14.52 -33.41 -3.92
CA LEU A 425 13.33 -34.26 -4.01
C LEU A 425 13.75 -35.73 -4.14
N PRO A 426 13.01 -36.68 -3.52
CA PRO A 426 13.23 -38.12 -3.66
C PRO A 426 12.74 -38.61 -5.04
N LEU A 427 13.56 -38.38 -6.07
CA LEU A 427 13.26 -38.67 -7.46
C LEU A 427 14.21 -39.74 -8.01
N MET A 428 13.67 -40.72 -8.74
CA MET A 428 14.48 -41.63 -9.56
C MET A 428 15.09 -40.92 -10.77
N GLY A 429 14.43 -39.86 -11.24
CA GLY A 429 14.88 -39.06 -12.37
C GLY A 429 13.94 -37.91 -12.68
N PHE A 430 14.43 -36.95 -13.45
CA PHE A 430 13.65 -35.85 -13.98
C PHE A 430 14.12 -35.51 -15.39
N GLN A 431 13.21 -34.99 -16.21
CA GLN A 431 13.51 -34.58 -17.58
C GLN A 431 12.90 -33.22 -17.86
N PHE A 432 13.75 -32.27 -18.25
CA PHE A 432 13.32 -30.99 -18.77
C PHE A 432 13.04 -31.09 -20.27
N GLN A 433 11.90 -30.56 -20.68
CA GLN A 433 11.50 -30.51 -22.08
C GLN A 433 10.78 -29.20 -22.39
N LYS A 434 10.89 -28.75 -23.64
CA LYS A 434 10.06 -27.67 -24.17
C LYS A 434 9.03 -28.29 -25.10
N VAL A 435 7.80 -28.46 -24.61
CA VAL A 435 6.69 -28.94 -25.45
C VAL A 435 6.13 -27.72 -26.17
N GLY A 436 6.44 -27.62 -27.47
CA GLY A 436 6.27 -26.37 -28.21
C GLY A 436 7.19 -25.27 -27.65
N LYS A 437 6.60 -24.16 -27.18
CA LYS A 437 7.34 -23.06 -26.52
C LYS A 437 7.27 -23.10 -24.98
N LYS A 438 6.49 -24.02 -24.40
CA LYS A 438 6.23 -24.05 -22.96
C LYS A 438 7.26 -24.94 -22.24
N PRO A 439 8.03 -24.42 -21.26
CA PRO A 439 8.93 -25.25 -20.48
C PRO A 439 8.13 -26.17 -19.54
N GLN A 440 8.51 -27.44 -19.50
CA GLN A 440 7.94 -28.46 -18.63
C GLN A 440 9.04 -29.28 -18.00
N LEU A 441 8.79 -29.75 -16.78
CA LEU A 441 9.69 -30.59 -16.02
C LEU A 441 8.94 -31.84 -15.57
N SER A 442 9.29 -32.98 -16.16
CA SER A 442 8.70 -34.28 -15.82
C SER A 442 9.49 -34.90 -14.67
N LEU A 443 8.83 -35.19 -13.55
CA LEU A 443 9.42 -35.78 -12.36
C LEU A 443 8.98 -37.25 -12.23
N VAL A 444 9.91 -38.14 -11.89
CA VAL A 444 9.65 -39.54 -11.58
C VAL A 444 10.03 -39.79 -10.13
N TRP A 445 9.03 -40.02 -9.27
CA TRP A 445 9.23 -40.17 -7.83
C TRP A 445 9.70 -41.57 -7.45
N GLU A 446 10.60 -41.66 -6.47
CA GLU A 446 11.02 -42.94 -5.88
C GLU A 446 9.81 -43.68 -5.28
N PRO A 447 9.61 -44.99 -5.49
CA PRO A 447 8.49 -45.73 -4.91
C PRO A 447 8.61 -45.78 -3.37
N GLN A 448 7.50 -45.65 -2.64
CA GLN A 448 7.53 -45.77 -1.16
C GLN A 448 7.71 -47.22 -0.72
N ASN A 449 7.12 -48.16 -1.48
CA ASN A 449 7.22 -49.60 -1.26
C ASN A 449 7.50 -50.30 -2.60
N ALA A 450 8.13 -51.47 -2.57
CA ALA A 450 8.51 -52.23 -3.76
C ALA A 450 7.32 -52.63 -4.68
N GLU A 451 6.09 -52.59 -4.17
CA GLU A 451 4.86 -52.98 -4.87
C GLU A 451 4.05 -51.79 -5.43
N GLN A 452 4.46 -50.54 -5.18
CA GLN A 452 3.76 -49.35 -5.67
C GLN A 452 4.34 -48.84 -6.99
N ASP A 453 3.47 -48.45 -7.91
CA ASP A 453 3.84 -47.76 -9.15
C ASP A 453 4.60 -46.45 -8.84
N THR A 454 5.62 -46.16 -9.65
CA THR A 454 6.38 -44.91 -9.59
C THR A 454 5.52 -43.76 -10.11
N PRO A 455 5.04 -42.83 -9.26
CA PRO A 455 4.19 -41.77 -9.74
C PRO A 455 5.00 -40.81 -10.62
N ARG A 456 4.42 -40.40 -11.74
CA ARG A 456 4.98 -39.39 -12.63
C ARG A 456 4.20 -38.09 -12.48
N GLN A 457 4.90 -36.98 -12.39
CA GLN A 457 4.29 -35.65 -12.23
C GLN A 457 4.93 -34.67 -13.21
N VAL A 458 4.10 -33.93 -13.94
CA VAL A 458 4.58 -32.89 -14.86
C VAL A 458 4.39 -31.53 -14.22
N ILE A 459 5.48 -30.79 -14.07
CA ILE A 459 5.50 -29.42 -13.57
C ILE A 459 5.56 -28.46 -14.75
N SER A 460 4.63 -27.50 -14.78
CA SER A 460 4.57 -26.46 -15.80
C SER A 460 4.22 -25.11 -15.15
N ILE A 461 4.46 -24.01 -15.86
CA ILE A 461 4.13 -22.67 -15.38
C ILE A 461 2.62 -22.58 -15.10
N PHE A 462 2.26 -21.92 -14.01
CA PHE A 462 0.90 -21.83 -13.46
C PHE A 462 0.29 -23.16 -13.01
N ALA A 463 1.06 -24.24 -12.88
CA ALA A 463 0.59 -25.43 -12.18
C ALA A 463 0.42 -25.14 -10.68
N LEU A 464 -0.70 -25.57 -10.10
CA LEU A 464 -0.87 -25.65 -8.65
C LEU A 464 -0.16 -26.88 -8.12
N VAL A 465 0.55 -26.70 -7.02
CA VAL A 465 1.33 -27.75 -6.35
C VAL A 465 1.28 -27.55 -4.84
N ASP A 466 1.33 -28.65 -4.10
CA ASP A 466 1.48 -28.61 -2.64
C ASP A 466 2.95 -28.56 -2.26
N VAL A 467 3.31 -27.62 -1.38
CA VAL A 467 4.69 -27.46 -0.90
C VAL A 467 4.73 -27.47 0.62
N VAL A 468 5.88 -27.88 1.14
CA VAL A 468 6.20 -27.82 2.56
C VAL A 468 7.41 -26.92 2.76
N LEU A 469 7.24 -25.88 3.57
CA LEU A 469 8.33 -25.02 4.03
C LEU A 469 9.00 -25.68 5.23
N ARG A 470 10.33 -25.81 5.19
CA ARG A 470 11.12 -26.44 6.27
C ARG A 470 12.31 -25.57 6.61
N ALA A 471 12.63 -25.47 7.89
CA ALA A 471 13.87 -24.83 8.33
C ALA A 471 15.07 -25.65 7.88
N ASP A 472 16.11 -24.96 7.42
CA ASP A 472 17.39 -25.57 7.06
C ASP A 472 18.35 -25.48 8.27
N ASN A 473 19.53 -26.10 8.16
CA ASN A 473 20.56 -26.05 9.22
C ASN A 473 21.10 -24.63 9.50
N GLY A 474 20.81 -23.64 8.64
CA GLY A 474 21.19 -22.25 8.84
C GLY A 474 20.18 -21.50 9.71
N ALA A 475 20.66 -20.67 10.65
CA ALA A 475 19.84 -20.04 11.68
C ALA A 475 18.60 -19.25 11.20
N THR A 476 18.61 -18.74 9.96
CA THR A 476 17.50 -17.97 9.35
C THR A 476 17.17 -18.45 7.93
N LYS A 477 17.54 -19.69 7.61
CA LYS A 477 17.29 -20.28 6.29
C LYS A 477 16.15 -21.28 6.34
N TYR A 478 15.33 -21.26 5.31
CA TYR A 478 14.27 -22.24 5.11
C TYR A 478 14.12 -22.51 3.61
N SER A 479 13.81 -23.75 3.28
CA SER A 479 13.61 -24.24 1.93
C SER A 479 12.14 -24.59 1.70
N ALA A 480 11.75 -24.69 0.43
CA ALA A 480 10.47 -25.25 0.02
C ALA A 480 10.73 -26.59 -0.67
N VAL A 481 9.94 -27.60 -0.34
CA VAL A 481 10.01 -28.93 -0.92
C VAL A 481 8.63 -29.28 -1.47
N LEU A 482 8.58 -29.86 -2.66
CA LEU A 482 7.34 -30.31 -3.29
C LEU A 482 6.79 -31.54 -2.54
N LYS A 483 5.49 -31.55 -2.24
CA LYS A 483 4.83 -32.72 -1.67
C LYS A 483 4.59 -33.77 -2.77
N ARG A 484 4.80 -35.04 -2.43
CA ARG A 484 4.57 -36.15 -3.36
C ARG A 484 3.08 -36.21 -3.73
N PRO A 485 2.72 -36.39 -5.01
CA PRO A 485 1.33 -36.57 -5.42
C PRO A 485 0.75 -37.85 -4.81
N GLY A 486 -0.48 -37.77 -4.28
CA GLY A 486 -1.18 -38.88 -3.63
C GLY A 486 -0.78 -39.17 -2.17
N GLY A 487 0.13 -38.39 -1.59
CA GLY A 487 0.51 -38.47 -0.17
C GLY A 487 -0.40 -37.66 0.73
N GLY A 488 -1.69 -37.99 0.76
CA GLY A 488 -2.54 -37.67 1.91
C GLY A 488 -2.22 -38.66 3.03
N GLN A 489 -2.06 -38.17 4.26
CA GLN A 489 -2.26 -39.04 5.42
C GLN A 489 -3.73 -39.41 5.53
#